data_AF-A0A2E2RSL5-F1
#
_entry.id   AF-A0A2E2RSL5-F1
#
_cell.length_a   1.000
_cell.length_b   1.000
_cell.length_c   1.000
_cell.angle_alpha   90.00
_cell.angle_beta   90.00
_cell.angle_gamma   90.00
#
_symmetry.space_group_name_H-M   'P 1'
#
loop_
_entity.id
_entity.type
_entity.pdbx_description
1 polymer ?
#
loop_
_entity_poly.entity_id
_entity_poly.type
_entity_poly.pdbx_seq_one_letter_code
_entity_poly.pdbx_strand_id
1 'polypeptide(L)'
;MDRLKLMALDAEDLAVISAQVQDAVTKSEAIDYRSREKRFTLMINRFAWDQVDNTARSGKNYERRQAVLSFARVQNVRTKDIRRDGDEVLSLLAIRFEETDAPAGRIELVFADGPLIHLEVECVEAQMEDLGAAWETRFKPRHPAN
;
A
#
# COMPACT_ATOMS: atom_id res chain seq x y z
N MET A 1 4.94 19.55 -8.03
CA MET A 1 5.63 18.90 -6.90
C MET A 1 5.56 17.41 -7.15
N ASP A 2 6.71 16.76 -7.15
CA ASP A 2 6.93 15.47 -7.82
C ASP A 2 6.02 14.36 -7.29
N ARG A 3 5.41 13.63 -8.23
CA ARG A 3 4.68 12.39 -7.96
C ARG A 3 5.72 11.32 -7.63
N LEU A 4 5.61 10.68 -6.47
CA LEU A 4 6.49 9.58 -6.13
C LEU A 4 6.09 8.35 -6.95
N LYS A 5 7.07 7.76 -7.63
CA LYS A 5 6.92 6.49 -8.33
C LYS A 5 8.03 5.55 -7.90
N LEU A 6 7.65 4.42 -7.32
CA LEU A 6 8.56 3.38 -6.83
C LEU A 6 8.24 2.05 -7.52
N MET A 7 9.27 1.23 -7.67
CA MET A 7 9.18 -0.15 -8.15
C MET A 7 10.00 -1.02 -7.21
N ALA A 8 9.50 -2.22 -6.94
CA ALA A 8 10.17 -3.23 -6.13
C ALA A 8 10.26 -4.54 -6.90
N LEU A 9 11.47 -5.09 -6.97
CA LEU A 9 11.78 -6.38 -7.60
C LEU A 9 12.26 -7.44 -6.60
N ASP A 10 12.47 -7.04 -5.34
CA ASP A 10 12.84 -7.91 -4.23
C ASP A 10 12.19 -7.45 -2.92
N ALA A 11 12.47 -8.18 -1.84
CA ALA A 11 11.92 -7.91 -0.52
C ALA A 11 12.43 -6.60 0.12
N GLU A 12 13.66 -6.18 -0.19
CA GLU A 12 14.25 -4.96 0.35
C GLU A 12 13.59 -3.72 -0.26
N ASP A 13 13.40 -3.71 -1.58
CA ASP A 13 12.66 -2.66 -2.26
C ASP A 13 11.19 -2.62 -1.80
N LEU A 14 10.58 -3.79 -1.58
CA LEU A 14 9.20 -3.87 -1.12
C LEU A 14 9.04 -3.25 0.28
N ALA A 15 10.05 -3.36 1.15
CA ALA A 15 10.07 -2.70 2.45
C ALA A 15 10.06 -1.17 2.32
N VAL A 16 10.74 -0.61 1.30
CA VAL A 16 10.69 0.83 1.00
C VAL A 16 9.27 1.25 0.60
N ILE A 17 8.61 0.50 -0.28
CA ILE A 17 7.21 0.75 -0.64
C ILE A 17 6.32 0.66 0.60
N SER A 18 6.47 -0.38 1.43
CA SER A 18 5.72 -0.55 2.68
C SER A 18 5.82 0.67 3.59
N ALA A 19 7.02 1.21 3.78
CA ALA A 19 7.24 2.41 4.59
C ALA A 19 6.52 3.64 4.01
N GLN A 20 6.54 3.81 2.68
CA GLN A 20 5.88 4.96 2.03
C GLN A 20 4.36 4.92 2.07
N VAL A 21 3.77 3.74 2.19
CA VAL A 21 2.32 3.55 2.24
C VAL A 21 1.80 3.19 3.63
N GLN A 22 2.65 3.24 4.65
CA GLN A 22 2.23 3.07 6.03
C GLN A 22 1.17 4.12 6.39
N ASP A 23 0.12 3.69 7.07
CA ASP A 23 -1.04 4.47 7.49
C ASP A 23 -1.87 5.03 6.32
N ALA A 24 -1.65 4.48 5.12
CA ALA A 24 -2.52 4.73 3.99
C ALA A 24 -3.90 4.14 4.25
N VAL A 25 -4.94 4.85 3.80
CA VAL A 25 -6.32 4.38 3.94
C VAL A 25 -6.86 4.00 2.57
N THR A 26 -7.67 2.96 2.54
CA THR A 26 -8.35 2.49 1.34
C THR A 26 -9.75 2.02 1.69
N LYS A 27 -10.58 1.80 0.68
CA LYS A 27 -11.88 1.15 0.82
C LYS A 27 -11.82 -0.22 0.18
N SER A 28 -12.62 -1.16 0.65
CA SER A 28 -12.67 -2.50 0.03
C SER A 28 -13.08 -2.48 -1.44
N GLU A 29 -13.91 -1.51 -1.86
CA GLU A 29 -14.29 -1.28 -3.27
C GLU A 29 -13.12 -0.88 -4.19
N ALA A 30 -12.00 -0.42 -3.62
CA ALA A 30 -10.81 -0.02 -4.37
C ALA A 30 -9.87 -1.19 -4.70
N ILE A 31 -10.22 -2.41 -4.29
CA ILE A 31 -9.48 -3.64 -4.61
C ILE A 31 -9.87 -4.11 -6.01
N ASP A 32 -8.90 -4.15 -6.94
CA ASP A 32 -9.10 -4.71 -8.28
C ASP A 32 -8.13 -5.88 -8.51
N TYR A 33 -8.67 -7.06 -8.82
CA TYR A 33 -7.87 -8.23 -9.19
C TYR A 33 -8.28 -8.76 -10.56
N ARG A 34 -7.34 -8.70 -11.50
CA ARG A 34 -7.49 -9.19 -12.88
C ARG A 34 -6.71 -10.47 -13.04
N SER A 35 -7.36 -11.61 -12.74
CA SER A 35 -6.72 -12.93 -12.77
C SER A 35 -6.10 -13.28 -14.12
N ARG A 36 -6.76 -12.94 -15.23
CA ARG A 36 -6.24 -13.16 -16.59
C ARG A 36 -4.95 -12.39 -16.88
N GLU A 37 -4.81 -11.21 -16.28
CA GLU A 37 -3.62 -10.35 -16.40
C GLU A 37 -2.59 -10.62 -15.29
N LYS A 38 -2.93 -11.52 -14.34
CA LYS A 38 -2.16 -11.79 -13.11
C LYS A 38 -1.78 -10.50 -12.37
N ARG A 39 -2.74 -9.57 -12.28
CA ARG A 39 -2.51 -8.22 -11.78
C ARG A 39 -3.48 -7.89 -10.65
N PHE A 40 -2.93 -7.46 -9.52
CA PHE A 40 -3.69 -6.90 -8.40
C PHE A 40 -3.36 -5.42 -8.29
N THR A 41 -4.37 -4.58 -8.11
CA THR A 41 -4.19 -3.17 -7.81
C THR A 41 -5.05 -2.72 -6.64
N LEU A 42 -4.55 -1.75 -5.89
CA LEU A 42 -5.23 -1.17 -4.74
C LEU A 42 -5.04 0.34 -4.77
N MET A 43 -6.15 1.08 -4.86
CA MET A 43 -6.11 2.53 -4.74
C MET A 43 -6.07 2.91 -3.26
N ILE A 44 -5.15 3.79 -2.89
CA ILE A 44 -4.90 4.19 -1.51
C ILE A 44 -4.81 5.70 -1.40
N ASN A 45 -5.06 6.20 -0.20
CA ASN A 45 -4.80 7.58 0.19
C ASN A 45 -3.69 7.55 1.23
N ARG A 46 -2.43 7.69 0.77
CA ARG A 46 -1.24 7.61 1.61
C ARG A 46 -0.92 8.94 2.26
N PHE A 47 -0.31 8.89 3.43
CA PHE A 47 0.34 10.05 4.01
C PHE A 47 1.69 10.27 3.33
N ALA A 48 2.01 11.51 2.94
CA ALA A 48 3.24 11.83 2.23
C ALA A 48 4.44 11.85 3.20
N TRP A 49 4.86 10.68 3.67
CA TRP A 49 6.00 10.50 4.59
C TRP A 49 7.28 11.13 4.05
N ASP A 50 7.48 11.08 2.73
CA ASP A 50 8.58 11.71 2.00
C ASP A 50 8.61 13.25 2.10
N GLN A 51 7.50 13.88 2.48
CA GLN A 51 7.40 15.34 2.61
C GLN A 51 7.48 15.83 4.06
N VAL A 52 7.54 14.93 5.05
CA VAL A 52 7.46 15.31 6.49
C VAL A 52 8.56 16.29 6.89
N ASP A 53 9.80 16.07 6.45
CA ASP A 53 10.92 16.95 6.77
C ASP A 53 10.78 18.34 6.12
N ASN A 54 10.25 18.39 4.89
CA ASN A 54 9.95 19.64 4.21
C ASN A 54 8.82 20.41 4.90
N THR A 55 7.78 19.71 5.32
CA THR A 55 6.67 20.27 6.09
C THR A 55 7.15 20.86 7.41
N ALA A 56 8.00 20.12 8.15
CA ALA A 56 8.56 20.57 9.42
C ALA A 56 9.41 21.85 9.28
N ARG A 57 10.19 21.96 8.19
CA ARG A 57 11.02 23.15 7.89
C ARG A 57 10.22 24.35 7.40
N SER A 58 9.13 24.11 6.65
CA SER A 58 8.32 25.17 6.04
C SER A 58 7.15 25.64 6.91
N GLY A 59 6.82 24.96 8.01
CA GLY A 59 5.65 25.25 8.84
C GLY A 59 4.31 25.03 8.15
N LYS A 60 4.29 24.27 7.03
CA LYS A 60 3.08 23.94 6.27
C LYS A 60 2.31 22.79 6.93
N ASN A 61 1.08 22.53 6.46
CA ASN A 61 0.35 21.32 6.84
C ASN A 61 1.01 20.07 6.22
N TYR A 62 0.75 18.90 6.80
CA TYR A 62 1.13 17.64 6.18
C TYR A 62 0.28 17.38 4.93
N GLU A 63 0.69 16.44 4.09
CA GLU A 63 0.03 16.14 2.83
C GLU A 63 -0.42 14.67 2.80
N ARG A 64 -1.59 14.45 2.22
CA ARG A 64 -2.05 13.13 1.79
C ARG A 64 -2.17 13.12 0.28
N ARG A 65 -1.79 11.99 -0.31
CA ARG A 65 -1.79 11.77 -1.75
C ARG A 65 -2.61 10.54 -2.08
N GLN A 66 -3.40 10.64 -3.12
CA GLN A 66 -3.98 9.46 -3.73
C GLN A 66 -2.88 8.74 -4.50
N ALA A 67 -2.77 7.43 -4.33
CA ALA A 67 -1.76 6.61 -4.99
C ALA A 67 -2.36 5.26 -5.39
N VAL A 68 -1.68 4.54 -6.28
CA VAL A 68 -2.03 3.17 -6.66
C VAL A 68 -0.87 2.25 -6.32
N LEU A 69 -1.18 1.19 -5.60
CA LEU A 69 -0.31 0.01 -5.47
C LEU A 69 -0.68 -0.97 -6.57
N SER A 70 0.31 -1.47 -7.30
CA SER A 70 0.14 -2.50 -8.34
C SER A 70 1.11 -3.65 -8.09
N PHE A 71 0.61 -4.87 -8.18
CA PHE A 71 1.40 -6.10 -8.05
C PHE A 71 1.16 -6.95 -9.30
N ALA A 72 2.24 -7.35 -9.94
CA ALA A 72 2.21 -8.24 -11.10
C ALA A 72 2.47 -9.69 -10.67
N ARG A 73 2.27 -10.63 -11.60
CA ARG A 73 2.53 -12.07 -11.39
C ARG A 73 1.72 -12.66 -10.23
N VAL A 74 0.54 -12.09 -9.94
CA VAL A 74 -0.35 -12.54 -8.87
C VAL A 74 -1.21 -13.71 -9.36
N GLN A 75 -0.94 -14.88 -8.77
CA GLN A 75 -1.60 -16.14 -9.10
C GLN A 75 -2.95 -16.29 -8.41
N ASN A 76 -3.05 -15.76 -7.19
CA ASN A 76 -4.23 -15.91 -6.36
C ASN A 76 -4.33 -14.77 -5.34
N VAL A 77 -5.55 -14.43 -4.95
CA VAL A 77 -5.85 -13.39 -3.97
C VAL A 77 -6.81 -13.94 -2.94
N ARG A 78 -6.45 -13.84 -1.66
CA ARG A 78 -7.31 -14.23 -0.54
C ARG A 78 -7.44 -13.07 0.43
N THR A 79 -8.66 -12.74 0.80
CA THR A 79 -8.95 -11.71 1.80
C THR A 79 -9.44 -12.37 3.08
N LYS A 80 -9.05 -11.81 4.23
CA LYS A 80 -9.54 -12.21 5.54
C LYS A 80 -10.08 -10.96 6.25
N ASP A 81 -11.25 -11.10 6.88
CA ASP A 81 -11.91 -10.03 7.64
C ASP A 81 -12.17 -8.74 6.81
N ILE A 82 -12.36 -8.87 5.50
CA ILE A 82 -12.74 -7.78 4.58
C ILE A 82 -14.13 -8.04 4.00
N ARG A 83 -15.03 -7.08 4.14
CA ARG A 83 -16.38 -7.11 3.55
C ARG A 83 -16.36 -6.60 2.10
N ARG A 84 -16.84 -7.41 1.16
CA ARG A 84 -16.83 -7.10 -0.29
C ARG A 84 -17.72 -5.92 -0.70
N ASP A 85 -18.74 -5.60 0.08
CA ASP A 85 -19.74 -4.55 -0.23
C ASP A 85 -19.96 -3.58 0.94
N GLY A 86 -18.94 -3.39 1.78
CA GLY A 86 -19.01 -2.48 2.93
C GLY A 86 -18.35 -1.13 2.63
N ASP A 87 -18.89 -0.04 3.20
CA ASP A 87 -18.21 1.27 3.24
C ASP A 87 -17.09 1.31 4.31
N GLU A 88 -16.41 0.18 4.47
CA GLU A 88 -15.36 0.01 5.47
C GLU A 88 -14.06 0.64 4.98
N VAL A 89 -13.51 1.53 5.79
CA VAL A 89 -12.21 2.15 5.55
C VAL A 89 -11.14 1.30 6.23
N LEU A 90 -10.25 0.73 5.42
CA LEU A 90 -9.13 -0.07 5.87
C LEU A 90 -7.88 0.81 6.00
N SER A 91 -7.09 0.61 7.07
CA SER A 91 -5.83 1.32 7.29
C SER A 91 -4.65 0.36 7.12
N LEU A 92 -3.83 0.58 6.09
CA LEU A 92 -2.69 -0.28 5.75
C LEU A 92 -1.52 0.01 6.70
N LEU A 93 -1.08 -1.03 7.43
CA LEU A 93 0.03 -0.94 8.38
C LEU A 93 1.34 -1.43 7.79
N ALA A 94 1.31 -2.48 6.97
CA ALA A 94 2.52 -3.05 6.40
C ALA A 94 2.23 -3.83 5.12
N ILE A 95 3.24 -3.89 4.25
CA ILE A 95 3.34 -4.87 3.17
C ILE A 95 4.51 -5.79 3.53
N ARG A 96 4.25 -7.10 3.58
CA ARG A 96 5.25 -8.12 3.95
C ARG A 96 5.42 -9.10 2.81
N PHE A 97 6.62 -9.66 2.67
CA PHE A 97 6.91 -10.77 1.78
C PHE A 97 7.40 -11.96 2.58
N GLU A 98 6.76 -13.11 2.39
CA GLU A 98 7.19 -14.40 2.89
C GLU A 98 7.60 -15.26 1.68
N GLU A 99 8.88 -15.61 1.60
CA GLU A 99 9.38 -16.50 0.55
C GLU A 99 8.81 -17.92 0.71
N THR A 100 8.46 -18.56 -0.40
CA THR A 100 8.01 -19.95 -0.41
C THR A 100 8.97 -20.83 -1.21
N ASP A 101 8.76 -20.98 -2.52
CA ASP A 101 9.65 -21.67 -3.44
C ASP A 101 10.33 -20.63 -4.33
N ALA A 102 11.51 -20.17 -3.91
CA ALA A 102 12.19 -19.01 -4.50
C ALA A 102 12.25 -19.10 -6.05
N PRO A 103 11.87 -18.03 -6.78
CA PRO A 103 11.61 -16.67 -6.30
C PRO A 103 10.15 -16.42 -5.87
N ALA A 104 9.30 -17.45 -5.85
CA ALA A 104 7.90 -17.31 -5.49
C ALA A 104 7.73 -17.04 -3.99
N GLY A 105 6.58 -16.45 -3.66
CA GLY A 105 6.24 -16.16 -2.28
C GLY A 105 4.83 -15.64 -2.10
N ARG A 106 4.58 -15.14 -0.90
CA ARG A 106 3.32 -14.53 -0.51
C ARG A 106 3.57 -13.08 -0.10
N ILE A 107 2.85 -12.16 -0.73
CA ILE A 107 2.78 -10.78 -0.29
C ILE A 107 1.55 -10.61 0.60
N GLU A 108 1.73 -10.03 1.78
CA GLU A 108 0.66 -9.74 2.73
C GLU A 108 0.47 -8.24 2.88
N LEU A 109 -0.75 -7.75 2.65
CA LEU A 109 -1.17 -6.40 2.98
C LEU A 109 -1.90 -6.45 4.32
N VAL A 110 -1.23 -6.01 5.38
CA VAL A 110 -1.71 -6.07 6.75
C VAL A 110 -2.42 -4.77 7.10
N PHE A 111 -3.69 -4.86 7.52
CA PHE A 111 -4.47 -3.70 7.91
C PHE A 111 -4.64 -3.64 9.43
N ALA A 112 -4.90 -2.43 9.95
CA ALA A 112 -5.26 -2.22 11.34
C ALA A 112 -6.54 -2.97 11.69
N ASP A 113 -6.65 -3.40 12.94
CA ASP A 113 -7.81 -4.12 13.49
C ASP A 113 -8.06 -5.53 12.91
N GLY A 114 -7.09 -6.09 12.16
CA GLY A 114 -7.08 -7.50 11.77
C GLY A 114 -7.25 -7.86 10.29
N PRO A 115 -7.89 -7.05 9.41
CA PRO A 115 -8.05 -7.40 8.01
C PRO A 115 -6.72 -7.64 7.29
N LEU A 116 -6.74 -8.55 6.33
CA LEU A 116 -5.54 -9.02 5.65
C LEU A 116 -5.85 -9.40 4.21
N ILE A 117 -4.95 -9.05 3.29
CA ILE A 117 -4.98 -9.53 1.90
C ILE A 117 -3.69 -10.30 1.64
N HIS A 118 -3.83 -11.55 1.22
CA HIS A 118 -2.73 -12.38 0.76
C HIS A 118 -2.73 -12.43 -0.77
N LEU A 119 -1.56 -12.18 -1.35
CA LEU A 119 -1.27 -12.34 -2.77
C LEU A 119 -0.26 -13.47 -2.91
N GLU A 120 -0.65 -14.56 -3.58
CA GLU A 120 0.31 -15.58 -4.00
C GLU A 120 0.98 -15.10 -5.30
N VAL A 121 2.31 -14.97 -5.32
CA VAL A 121 3.05 -14.37 -6.44
C VAL A 121 4.16 -15.27 -6.97
N GLU A 122 4.41 -15.23 -8.28
CA GLU A 122 5.54 -15.95 -8.89
C GLU A 122 6.90 -15.32 -8.54
N CYS A 123 6.92 -14.02 -8.25
CA CYS A 123 8.07 -13.25 -7.76
C CYS A 123 7.59 -11.90 -7.20
N VAL A 124 8.47 -11.17 -6.50
CA VAL A 124 8.20 -9.78 -6.12
C VAL A 124 8.27 -8.89 -7.36
N GLU A 125 7.12 -8.34 -7.76
CA GLU A 125 7.05 -7.29 -8.77
C GLU A 125 5.93 -6.32 -8.38
N ALA A 126 6.29 -5.27 -7.64
CA ALA A 126 5.35 -4.29 -7.11
C ALA A 126 5.70 -2.87 -7.58
N GLN A 127 4.69 -2.01 -7.69
CA GLN A 127 4.84 -0.61 -8.03
C GLN A 127 3.92 0.25 -7.14
N MET A 128 4.39 1.44 -6.80
CA MET A 128 3.59 2.48 -6.16
C MET A 128 3.71 3.76 -6.97
N GLU A 129 2.58 4.38 -7.33
CA GLU A 129 2.56 5.64 -8.07
C GLU A 129 1.56 6.62 -7.45
N ASP A 130 2.05 7.81 -7.08
CA ASP A 130 1.22 8.95 -6.71
C ASP A 130 0.39 9.44 -7.90
N LEU A 131 -0.91 9.58 -7.70
CA LEU A 131 -1.82 10.23 -8.63
C LEU A 131 -1.79 11.75 -8.44
N GLY A 132 -2.33 12.49 -9.41
CA GLY A 132 -2.33 13.96 -9.40
C GLY A 132 -3.16 14.63 -8.30
N ALA A 133 -3.90 13.85 -7.48
CA ALA A 133 -4.73 14.37 -6.39
C ALA A 133 -3.93 14.39 -5.07
N ALA A 134 -3.78 15.60 -4.52
CA ALA A 134 -3.14 15.85 -3.23
C ALA A 134 -4.01 16.79 -2.38
N TRP A 135 -4.09 16.55 -1.07
CA TRP A 135 -4.76 17.44 -0.13
C TRP A 135 -4.00 17.56 1.19
N GLU A 136 -4.18 18.69 1.86
CA GLU A 136 -3.54 18.97 3.14
C GLU A 136 -4.24 18.25 4.31
N THR A 137 -3.46 17.86 5.32
CA THR A 137 -3.95 17.37 6.60
C THR A 137 -3.13 17.96 7.75
N ARG A 138 -3.80 18.31 8.85
CA ARG A 138 -3.13 18.72 10.10
C ARG A 138 -2.71 17.52 10.96
N PHE A 139 -3.22 16.34 10.65
CA PHE A 139 -3.02 15.13 11.45
C PHE A 139 -1.89 14.28 10.87
N LYS A 140 -0.83 14.09 11.66
CA LYS A 140 0.18 13.05 11.44
C LYS A 140 -0.36 11.74 12.03
N PRO A 141 -0.32 10.62 11.28
CA PRO A 141 -0.69 9.31 11.82
C PRO A 141 0.08 8.98 13.10
N ARG A 142 -0.60 8.34 14.05
CA ARG A 142 -0.03 7.84 15.31
C ARG A 142 -0.58 6.45 15.56
N HIS A 143 0.26 5.44 15.42
CA HIS A 143 -0.03 4.08 15.87
C HIS A 143 0.94 3.72 17.00
N PRO A 144 0.48 3.05 18.07
CA PRO A 144 1.39 2.54 19.09
C PRO A 144 2.39 1.59 18.44
N ALA A 145 3.66 1.70 18.82
CA ALA A 145 4.65 0.70 18.46
C ALA A 145 4.27 -0.60 19.18
N ASN A 146 3.91 -1.63 18.42
CA ASN A 146 3.74 -2.98 18.95
C ASN A 146 5.09 -3.56 19.37
#